data_AF-A0A8T7D8V7-F1
#
_entry.id   AF-A0A8T7D8V7-F1
#
_cell.length_a   1.000
_cell.length_b   1.000
_cell.length_c   1.000
_cell.angle_alpha   90.00
_cell.angle_beta   90.00
_cell.angle_gamma   90.00
#
_symmetry.space_group_name_H-M   'P 1'
#
loop_
_entity.id
_entity.type
_entity.pdbx_description
1 polymer ?
#
loop_
_entity_poly.entity_id
_entity_poly.type
_entity_poly.pdbx_seq_one_letter_code
_entity_poly.pdbx_strand_id
1 'polypeptide(L)'
;GLGVNGAMPHSIIKDDIGIYYDATCPSQLEKIIQECSYNKGEIDRAKRCIDKIKKYRLTKYNTTLQAFSNNLIHGHFNKVVLVVDQRLGDTSIPYGMASSDTFDYMLECAISENPQAKILIKTHPDAILGGKKSHFTQYYDDEHCQFLRQEYDPWSLFENVDHVYVVSSLMGFEALMSQKVVTCFGAPFYAGWGLTDDRISLSRKNKILSLEELFYAAYIDYSHYINPQKHEKCQIEEAINCLIAMRNSEI
;
A
#
# COMPACT_ATOMS: atom_id res chain seq x y z
N GLY A 1 -6.48 11.28 -0.82
CA GLY A 1 -7.35 11.86 0.24
C GLY A 1 -8.78 11.42 0.00
N LEU A 2 -9.67 11.20 0.97
CA LEU A 2 -9.86 11.74 2.33
C LEU A 2 -8.61 11.73 3.23
N GLY A 3 -7.99 12.89 3.40
CA GLY A 3 -6.87 13.11 4.33
C GLY A 3 -7.35 13.32 5.76
N VAL A 4 -6.47 13.03 6.72
CA VAL A 4 -6.51 13.65 8.05
C VAL A 4 -6.47 15.17 7.81
N ASN A 5 -7.36 15.95 8.46
CA ASN A 5 -7.53 17.41 8.30
C ASN A 5 -8.52 17.93 7.23
N GLY A 6 -9.39 17.08 6.67
CA GLY A 6 -10.53 17.57 5.87
C GLY A 6 -10.19 18.04 4.44
N ALA A 7 -9.00 17.72 3.94
CA ALA A 7 -8.61 18.01 2.57
C ALA A 7 -9.56 17.33 1.55
N MET A 8 -9.91 18.05 0.47
CA MET A 8 -10.78 17.52 -0.57
C MET A 8 -10.17 16.27 -1.25
N PRO A 9 -10.96 15.20 -1.45
CA PRO A 9 -10.47 14.02 -2.15
C PRO A 9 -10.28 14.30 -3.64
N HIS A 10 -9.13 13.90 -4.19
CA HIS A 10 -8.88 13.90 -5.64
C HIS A 10 -9.45 12.68 -6.35
N SER A 11 -9.79 11.64 -5.58
CA SER A 11 -10.34 10.41 -6.09
C SER A 11 -11.34 9.82 -5.11
N ILE A 12 -12.36 9.18 -5.65
CA ILE A 12 -13.36 8.44 -4.91
C ILE A 12 -13.56 7.07 -5.57
N ILE A 13 -13.80 6.08 -4.73
CA ILE A 13 -14.26 4.77 -5.15
C ILE A 13 -15.78 4.73 -5.00
N LYS A 14 -16.46 4.32 -6.06
CA LYS A 14 -17.87 3.96 -6.03
C LYS A 14 -17.97 2.49 -6.40
N ASP A 15 -18.42 1.66 -5.47
CA ASP A 15 -18.60 0.23 -5.67
C ASP A 15 -20.08 -0.11 -5.42
N ASP A 16 -20.78 -0.53 -6.47
CA ASP A 16 -22.20 -0.86 -6.42
C ASP A 16 -22.45 -2.36 -6.07
N ILE A 17 -21.40 -3.14 -5.78
CA ILE A 17 -21.48 -4.58 -5.45
C ILE A 17 -21.03 -4.85 -4.01
N GLY A 18 -19.91 -4.26 -3.59
CA GLY A 18 -19.29 -4.47 -2.29
C GLY A 18 -18.29 -3.35 -2.01
N ILE A 19 -17.05 -3.70 -1.67
CA ILE A 19 -15.95 -2.75 -1.60
C ILE A 19 -14.59 -3.46 -1.73
N TYR A 20 -13.61 -2.82 -2.38
CA TYR A 20 -12.30 -3.42 -2.70
C TYR A 20 -11.52 -4.05 -1.53
N TYR A 21 -11.72 -3.59 -0.29
CA TYR A 21 -11.02 -4.12 0.88
C TYR A 21 -11.78 -5.25 1.58
N ASP A 22 -13.00 -5.58 1.11
CA ASP A 22 -13.81 -6.66 1.65
C ASP A 22 -13.63 -7.93 0.82
N ALA A 23 -12.91 -8.88 1.39
CA ALA A 23 -12.68 -10.19 0.82
C ALA A 23 -13.77 -11.21 1.21
N THR A 24 -14.69 -10.86 2.12
CA THR A 24 -15.77 -11.76 2.54
C THR A 24 -16.86 -11.90 1.49
N CYS A 25 -17.01 -10.90 0.61
CA CYS A 25 -17.94 -10.90 -0.51
C CYS A 25 -17.27 -10.37 -1.80
N PRO A 26 -17.86 -10.57 -2.99
CA PRO A 26 -17.35 -9.98 -4.23
C PRO A 26 -17.38 -8.45 -4.19
N SER A 27 -16.46 -7.81 -4.89
CA SER A 27 -16.44 -6.36 -5.14
C SER A 27 -16.57 -6.04 -6.62
N GLN A 28 -16.92 -4.80 -6.97
CA GLN A 28 -16.92 -4.36 -8.35
C GLN A 28 -15.50 -4.41 -8.96
N LEU A 29 -14.46 -4.16 -8.15
CA LEU A 29 -13.08 -4.34 -8.60
C LEU A 29 -12.76 -5.81 -8.92
N GLU A 30 -13.16 -6.75 -8.06
CA GLU A 30 -12.98 -8.19 -8.32
C GLU A 30 -13.68 -8.60 -9.62
N LYS A 31 -14.89 -8.08 -9.86
CA LYS A 31 -15.63 -8.29 -11.10
C LYS A 31 -14.90 -7.71 -12.33
N ILE A 32 -14.43 -6.47 -12.26
CA ILE A 32 -13.65 -5.83 -13.35
C ILE A 32 -12.45 -6.71 -13.71
N ILE A 33 -11.68 -7.15 -12.71
CA ILE A 33 -10.51 -8.00 -12.92
C ILE A 33 -10.88 -9.33 -13.58
N GLN A 34 -11.99 -9.96 -13.16
CA GLN A 34 -12.42 -11.25 -13.68
C GLN A 34 -13.00 -11.16 -15.10
N GLU A 35 -13.64 -10.05 -15.47
CA GLU A 35 -14.36 -9.92 -16.75
C GLU A 35 -13.53 -9.22 -17.83
N CYS A 36 -12.62 -8.31 -17.44
CA CYS A 36 -11.85 -7.52 -18.39
C CYS A 36 -10.54 -8.20 -18.81
N SER A 37 -10.08 -7.79 -19.99
CA SER A 37 -8.74 -8.07 -20.52
C SER A 37 -8.23 -6.80 -21.18
N TYR A 38 -6.97 -6.47 -20.96
CA TYR A 38 -6.40 -5.19 -21.39
C TYR A 38 -5.52 -5.35 -22.63
N ASN A 39 -5.69 -4.44 -23.59
CA ASN A 39 -4.85 -4.41 -24.79
C ASN A 39 -3.51 -3.71 -24.52
N LYS A 40 -2.56 -3.83 -25.46
CA LYS A 40 -1.21 -3.24 -25.31
C LYS A 40 -1.23 -1.74 -25.00
N GLY A 41 -2.12 -0.96 -25.63
CA GLY A 41 -2.22 0.47 -25.40
C GLY A 41 -2.67 0.83 -23.97
N GLU A 42 -3.55 0.01 -23.40
CA GLU A 42 -4.01 0.13 -22.02
C GLU A 42 -2.89 -0.24 -21.04
N ILE A 43 -2.18 -1.33 -21.28
CA ILE A 43 -0.99 -1.71 -20.50
C ILE A 43 0.07 -0.61 -20.55
N ASP A 44 0.37 -0.07 -21.74
CA ASP A 44 1.34 1.02 -21.88
C ASP A 44 0.87 2.30 -21.17
N ARG A 45 -0.45 2.55 -21.09
CA ARG A 45 -1.02 3.65 -20.31
C ARG A 45 -0.81 3.44 -18.81
N ALA A 46 -1.07 2.24 -18.30
CA ALA A 46 -0.80 1.88 -16.90
C ALA A 46 0.67 2.08 -16.55
N LYS A 47 1.61 1.59 -17.39
CA LYS A 47 3.06 1.77 -17.20
C LYS A 47 3.44 3.24 -17.05
N ARG A 48 2.98 4.10 -17.96
CA ARG A 48 3.25 5.55 -17.89
C ARG A 48 2.72 6.18 -16.60
N CYS A 49 1.57 5.73 -16.11
CA CYS A 49 1.01 6.22 -14.85
C CYS A 49 1.84 5.75 -13.65
N ILE A 50 2.20 4.47 -13.59
CA ILE A 50 3.06 3.89 -12.55
C ILE A 50 4.41 4.61 -12.53
N ASP A 51 5.06 4.78 -13.68
CA ASP A 51 6.35 5.45 -13.81
C ASP A 51 6.28 6.89 -13.30
N LYS A 52 5.18 7.59 -13.57
CA LYS A 52 4.97 8.96 -13.12
C LYS A 52 4.70 9.01 -11.61
N ILE A 53 3.86 8.12 -11.09
CA ILE A 53 3.62 7.98 -9.65
C ILE A 53 4.93 7.72 -8.91
N LYS A 54 5.76 6.78 -9.41
CA LYS A 54 7.08 6.46 -8.84
C LYS A 54 8.05 7.63 -8.96
N LYS A 55 8.20 8.24 -10.15
CA LYS A 55 9.09 9.38 -10.40
C LYS A 55 8.80 10.55 -9.45
N TYR A 56 7.53 10.83 -9.23
CA TYR A 56 7.11 11.91 -8.35
C TYR A 56 6.80 11.42 -6.94
N ARG A 57 7.08 10.17 -6.58
CA ARG A 57 6.85 9.61 -5.24
C ARG A 57 5.46 9.92 -4.70
N LEU A 58 4.42 9.70 -5.52
CA LEU A 58 3.04 9.95 -5.13
C LEU A 58 2.49 8.78 -4.33
N THR A 59 1.71 9.06 -3.28
CA THR A 59 1.07 8.04 -2.43
C THR A 59 -0.40 8.39 -2.21
N LYS A 60 -1.12 7.64 -1.35
CA LYS A 60 -2.49 8.01 -0.93
C LYS A 60 -2.58 9.41 -0.31
N TYR A 61 -1.52 9.82 0.41
CA TYR A 61 -1.40 11.09 1.13
C TYR A 61 -0.12 11.81 0.69
N ASN A 62 -0.25 12.86 -0.12
CA ASN A 62 0.87 13.54 -0.77
C ASN A 62 1.36 14.77 0.01
N THR A 63 1.49 14.63 1.32
CA THR A 63 2.10 15.66 2.18
C THR A 63 3.63 15.56 2.13
N THR A 64 4.33 16.65 2.42
CA THR A 64 5.79 16.63 2.50
C THR A 64 6.23 15.78 3.70
N LEU A 65 6.83 14.63 3.42
CA LEU A 65 7.39 13.72 4.42
C LEU A 65 8.91 13.68 4.35
N GLN A 66 9.55 13.36 5.47
CA GLN A 66 10.98 13.14 5.52
C GLN A 66 11.36 11.92 4.67
N ALA A 67 12.42 12.04 3.86
CA ALA A 67 12.99 10.89 3.17
C ALA A 67 13.65 9.94 4.17
N PHE A 68 13.36 8.66 4.06
CA PHE A 68 14.08 7.60 4.75
C PHE A 68 15.44 7.37 4.08
N SER A 69 16.46 7.09 4.89
CA SER A 69 17.82 6.85 4.43
C SER A 69 18.42 5.68 5.19
N ASN A 70 19.28 4.89 4.53
CA ASN A 70 19.91 3.70 5.09
C ASN A 70 20.75 3.99 6.34
N ASN A 71 21.27 5.20 6.53
CA ASN A 71 21.99 5.62 7.73
C ASN A 71 21.12 5.62 9.00
N LEU A 72 19.79 5.58 8.85
CA LEU A 72 18.86 5.43 9.96
C LEU A 72 18.73 3.97 10.40
N ILE A 73 19.24 3.01 9.63
CA ILE A 73 19.21 1.59 9.96
C ILE A 73 20.36 1.31 10.93
N HIS A 74 20.04 0.85 12.14
CA HIS A 74 21.04 0.53 13.15
C HIS A 74 21.69 -0.83 12.85
N GLY A 75 23.02 -0.82 12.65
CA GLY A 75 23.85 -1.99 12.37
C GLY A 75 24.13 -2.20 10.88
N HIS A 76 24.89 -3.25 10.57
CA HIS A 76 25.26 -3.61 9.20
C HIS A 76 24.57 -4.91 8.78
N PHE A 77 23.63 -4.80 7.86
CA PHE A 77 22.82 -5.92 7.38
C PHE A 77 22.83 -5.98 5.86
N ASN A 78 22.93 -7.20 5.32
CA ASN A 78 22.91 -7.43 3.88
C ASN A 78 21.48 -7.46 3.31
N LYS A 79 20.48 -7.63 4.17
CA LYS A 79 19.06 -7.66 3.81
C LYS A 79 18.26 -6.85 4.82
N VAL A 80 17.30 -6.09 4.33
CA VAL A 80 16.39 -5.27 5.14
C VAL A 80 14.95 -5.62 4.77
N VAL A 81 14.15 -5.95 5.78
CA VAL A 81 12.74 -6.34 5.63
C VAL A 81 11.87 -5.28 6.29
N LEU A 82 10.78 -4.89 5.63
CA LEU A 82 9.80 -3.97 6.17
C LEU A 82 8.55 -4.74 6.63
N VAL A 83 8.15 -4.54 7.87
CA VAL A 83 6.86 -4.98 8.42
C VAL A 83 5.98 -3.76 8.62
N VAL A 84 4.81 -3.75 7.99
CA VAL A 84 3.90 -2.59 7.99
C VAL A 84 2.77 -2.79 8.99
N ASP A 85 2.73 -1.92 10.00
CA ASP A 85 1.60 -1.84 10.93
C ASP A 85 0.41 -1.10 10.29
N GLN A 86 -0.79 -1.27 10.86
CA GLN A 86 -1.99 -0.54 10.46
C GLN A 86 -2.68 0.08 11.67
N ARG A 87 -3.58 1.01 11.40
CA ARG A 87 -4.37 1.63 12.45
C ARG A 87 -5.29 0.57 13.08
N LEU A 88 -5.29 0.50 14.41
CA LEU A 88 -6.26 -0.31 15.15
C LEU A 88 -7.70 0.12 14.78
N GLY A 89 -8.52 -0.86 14.40
CA GLY A 89 -9.89 -0.63 13.95
C GLY A 89 -10.03 -0.15 12.50
N ASP A 90 -8.96 -0.22 11.71
CA ASP A 90 -9.07 -0.12 10.25
C ASP A 90 -10.00 -1.24 9.73
N THR A 91 -11.05 -0.86 9.01
CA THR A 91 -12.05 -1.79 8.49
C THR A 91 -11.45 -2.79 7.51
N SER A 92 -10.35 -2.45 6.84
CA SER A 92 -9.65 -3.37 5.93
C SER A 92 -8.99 -4.55 6.63
N ILE A 93 -8.88 -4.57 7.96
CA ILE A 93 -8.33 -5.69 8.72
C ILE A 93 -9.36 -6.84 8.80
N PRO A 94 -10.53 -6.69 9.46
CA PRO A 94 -11.52 -7.77 9.55
C PRO A 94 -12.10 -8.15 8.18
N TYR A 95 -12.38 -7.17 7.32
CA TYR A 95 -12.87 -7.43 5.97
C TYR A 95 -11.79 -7.98 5.03
N GLY A 96 -10.51 -7.76 5.35
CA GLY A 96 -9.37 -8.44 4.76
C GLY A 96 -9.10 -9.82 5.36
N MET A 97 -10.08 -10.45 6.03
CA MET A 97 -9.96 -11.77 6.66
C MET A 97 -8.82 -11.88 7.68
N ALA A 98 -8.47 -10.77 8.33
CA ALA A 98 -7.39 -10.69 9.31
C ALA A 98 -7.90 -10.20 10.66
N SER A 99 -7.06 -10.34 11.69
CA SER A 99 -7.33 -9.89 13.05
C SER A 99 -6.07 -9.27 13.66
N SER A 100 -6.13 -8.83 14.92
CA SER A 100 -4.94 -8.37 15.63
C SER A 100 -3.86 -9.45 15.70
N ASP A 101 -4.24 -10.71 15.95
CA ASP A 101 -3.33 -11.86 16.06
C ASP A 101 -2.58 -12.11 14.75
N THR A 102 -3.17 -11.69 13.62
CA THR A 102 -2.52 -11.79 12.30
C THR A 102 -1.28 -10.91 12.20
N PHE A 103 -1.23 -9.78 12.91
CA PHE A 103 -0.04 -8.92 12.93
C PHE A 103 1.11 -9.56 13.70
N ASP A 104 0.82 -10.16 14.86
CA ASP A 104 1.82 -10.91 15.64
C ASP A 104 2.41 -12.05 14.79
N TYR A 105 1.54 -12.86 14.17
CA TYR A 105 1.97 -13.94 13.28
C TYR A 105 2.79 -13.43 12.09
N MET A 106 2.41 -12.30 11.49
CA MET A 106 3.18 -11.68 10.41
C MET A 106 4.59 -11.29 10.85
N LEU A 107 4.75 -10.71 12.04
CA LEU A 107 6.05 -10.33 12.57
C LEU A 107 6.91 -11.56 12.91
N GLU A 108 6.32 -12.58 13.53
CA GLU A 108 6.99 -13.86 13.80
C GLU A 108 7.50 -14.53 12.51
N CYS A 109 6.69 -14.58 11.46
CA CYS A 109 7.10 -15.06 10.15
C CYS A 109 8.23 -14.21 9.55
N ALA A 110 8.11 -12.87 9.59
CA ALA A 110 9.14 -11.99 9.06
C ALA A 110 10.50 -12.21 9.75
N ILE A 111 10.52 -12.40 11.07
CA ILE A 111 11.73 -12.67 11.84
C ILE A 111 12.29 -14.06 11.49
N SER A 112 11.45 -15.10 11.55
CA SER A 112 11.88 -16.49 11.37
C SER A 112 12.36 -16.81 9.95
N GLU A 113 11.75 -16.21 8.93
CA GLU A 113 12.12 -16.39 7.52
C GLU A 113 13.34 -15.56 7.12
N ASN A 114 13.72 -14.55 7.93
CA ASN A 114 14.82 -13.64 7.64
C ASN A 114 15.78 -13.50 8.85
N PRO A 115 16.38 -14.60 9.35
CA PRO A 115 17.12 -14.62 10.62
C PRO A 115 18.40 -13.77 10.63
N GLN A 116 18.86 -13.29 9.46
CA GLN A 116 20.07 -12.48 9.29
C GLN A 116 19.76 -11.08 8.73
N ALA A 117 18.48 -10.73 8.59
CA ALA A 117 18.06 -9.43 8.09
C ALA A 117 17.81 -8.44 9.23
N LYS A 118 17.84 -7.15 8.90
CA LYS A 118 17.21 -6.13 9.74
C LYS A 118 15.71 -6.13 9.48
N ILE A 119 14.90 -6.21 10.52
CA ILE A 119 13.45 -6.03 10.46
C ILE A 119 13.11 -4.59 10.85
N LEU A 120 12.64 -3.79 9.90
CA LEU A 120 12.09 -2.46 10.14
C LEU A 120 10.58 -2.57 10.36
N ILE A 121 10.08 -2.09 11.49
CA ILE A 121 8.66 -2.12 11.83
C ILE A 121 8.12 -0.71 11.70
N LYS A 122 7.37 -0.45 10.64
CA LYS A 122 6.75 0.86 10.43
C LYS A 122 5.45 0.94 11.22
N THR A 123 5.47 1.69 12.32
CA THR A 123 4.27 1.95 13.12
C THR A 123 3.32 2.91 12.42
N HIS A 124 2.01 2.72 12.61
CA HIS A 124 1.02 3.64 12.05
C HIS A 124 1.07 5.02 12.76
N PRO A 125 0.93 6.14 12.03
CA PRO A 125 0.94 7.51 12.58
C PRO A 125 -0.01 7.74 13.75
N ASP A 126 -1.25 7.23 13.67
CA ASP A 126 -2.24 7.31 14.75
C ASP A 126 -1.77 6.66 16.07
N ALA A 127 -0.85 5.68 16.02
CA ALA A 127 -0.24 5.09 17.21
C ALA A 127 0.82 6.00 17.83
N ILE A 128 1.47 6.85 17.02
CA ILE A 128 2.48 7.83 17.44
C ILE A 128 1.81 9.09 18.02
N LEU A 129 0.72 9.57 17.40
CA LEU A 129 0.10 10.86 17.70
C LEU A 129 -1.09 10.79 18.69
N GLY A 130 -1.75 9.63 18.83
CA GLY A 130 -3.10 9.56 19.41
C GLY A 130 -3.27 8.76 20.70
N GLY A 131 -2.20 8.22 21.30
CA GLY A 131 -2.31 7.34 22.47
C GLY A 131 -3.08 6.03 22.21
N LYS A 132 -3.35 5.71 20.93
CA LYS A 132 -3.99 4.45 20.51
C LYS A 132 -2.92 3.37 20.33
N LYS A 133 -3.28 2.15 20.71
CA LYS A 133 -2.37 1.00 20.67
C LYS A 133 -2.09 0.57 19.23
N SER A 134 -0.81 0.51 18.86
CA SER A 134 -0.30 -0.25 17.71
C SER A 134 -0.62 -1.74 17.88
N HIS A 135 -0.66 -2.51 16.79
CA HIS A 135 -0.72 -3.97 16.91
C HIS A 135 0.56 -4.55 17.54
N PHE A 136 1.69 -3.83 17.47
CA PHE A 136 2.99 -4.26 17.97
C PHE A 136 3.36 -3.69 19.35
N THR A 137 2.39 -3.39 20.21
CA THR A 137 2.64 -2.74 21.52
C THR A 137 3.51 -3.53 22.50
N GLN A 138 3.70 -4.83 22.29
CA GLN A 138 4.49 -5.72 23.14
C GLN A 138 5.95 -5.90 22.69
N TYR A 139 6.32 -5.33 21.54
CA TYR A 139 7.65 -5.46 20.96
C TYR A 139 8.45 -4.16 21.12
N TYR A 140 9.77 -4.32 21.24
CA TYR A 140 10.70 -3.21 21.45
C TYR A 140 11.84 -3.30 20.44
N ASP A 141 12.59 -2.21 20.32
CA ASP A 141 13.81 -2.21 19.52
C ASP A 141 14.82 -3.20 20.10
N ASP A 142 15.44 -3.98 19.22
CA ASP A 142 16.58 -4.84 19.53
C ASP A 142 17.61 -4.83 18.38
N GLU A 143 18.59 -5.73 18.43
CA GLU A 143 19.63 -5.82 17.41
C GLU A 143 19.06 -6.09 16.01
N HIS A 144 18.02 -6.92 15.91
CA HIS A 144 17.39 -7.35 14.66
C HIS A 144 16.16 -6.51 14.29
N CYS A 145 15.36 -6.10 15.28
CA CYS A 145 14.11 -5.37 15.08
C CYS A 145 14.27 -3.87 15.40
N GLN A 146 13.81 -3.01 14.51
CA GLN A 146 13.84 -1.56 14.69
C GLN A 146 12.50 -0.92 14.33
N PHE A 147 11.91 -0.19 15.28
CA PHE A 147 10.65 0.53 15.14
C PHE A 147 10.86 1.90 14.50
N LEU A 148 10.25 2.10 13.34
CA LEU A 148 10.18 3.39 12.67
C LEU A 148 8.97 4.16 13.19
N ARG A 149 9.20 4.94 14.26
CA ARG A 149 8.18 5.77 14.94
C ARG A 149 7.98 7.16 14.34
N GLN A 150 8.58 7.43 13.18
CA GLN A 150 8.42 8.68 12.44
C GLN A 150 7.73 8.41 11.11
N GLU A 151 7.06 9.43 10.58
CA GLU A 151 6.53 9.36 9.22
C GLU A 151 7.63 9.59 8.20
N TYR A 152 7.87 8.58 7.36
CA TYR A 152 8.76 8.66 6.21
C TYR A 152 7.97 8.53 4.91
N ASP A 153 8.49 9.14 3.85
CA ASP A 153 8.07 8.90 2.48
C ASP A 153 8.14 7.39 2.14
N PRO A 154 7.01 6.73 1.83
CA PRO A 154 6.98 5.30 1.48
C PRO A 154 7.94 4.91 0.37
N TRP A 155 8.12 5.75 -0.66
CA TRP A 155 8.99 5.44 -1.79
C TRP A 155 10.46 5.34 -1.38
N SER A 156 10.95 6.31 -0.60
CA SER A 156 12.29 6.25 -0.02
C SER A 156 12.48 5.04 0.91
N LEU A 157 11.44 4.59 1.61
CA LEU A 157 11.51 3.38 2.42
C LEU A 157 11.65 2.15 1.53
N PHE A 158 10.83 2.03 0.47
CA PHE A 158 10.92 0.92 -0.49
C PHE A 158 12.30 0.86 -1.16
N GLU A 159 12.90 1.99 -1.51
CA GLU A 159 14.25 2.03 -2.07
C GLU A 159 15.32 1.40 -1.17
N ASN A 160 15.09 1.35 0.16
CA ASN A 160 16.05 0.89 1.16
C ASN A 160 15.69 -0.47 1.79
N VAL A 161 14.67 -1.17 1.28
CA VAL A 161 14.27 -2.51 1.77
C VAL A 161 14.16 -3.52 0.63
N ASP A 162 14.27 -4.80 0.95
CA ASP A 162 14.27 -5.90 -0.01
C ASP A 162 12.92 -6.62 -0.09
N HIS A 163 12.21 -6.68 1.03
CA HIS A 163 10.95 -7.43 1.19
C HIS A 163 10.00 -6.64 2.08
N VAL A 164 8.72 -6.60 1.73
CA VAL A 164 7.66 -5.96 2.51
C VAL A 164 6.62 -7.00 2.97
N TYR A 165 6.31 -7.02 4.26
CA TYR A 165 5.26 -7.82 4.89
C TYR A 165 4.11 -6.90 5.26
N VAL A 166 2.91 -7.27 4.83
CA VAL A 166 1.68 -6.50 5.08
C VAL A 166 0.53 -7.42 5.47
N VAL A 167 -0.41 -6.89 6.25
CA VAL A 167 -1.72 -7.52 6.42
C VAL A 167 -2.63 -7.12 5.26
N SER A 168 -3.11 -5.87 5.23
CA SER A 168 -3.96 -5.35 4.14
C SER A 168 -3.65 -3.91 3.73
N SER A 169 -2.55 -3.35 4.24
CA SER A 169 -2.15 -1.96 3.96
C SER A 169 -1.98 -1.67 2.47
N LEU A 170 -2.44 -0.52 1.99
CA LEU A 170 -2.20 -0.08 0.61
C LEU A 170 -0.69 0.01 0.28
N MET A 171 0.17 0.19 1.28
CA MET A 171 1.63 0.21 1.11
C MET A 171 2.17 -1.06 0.45
N GLY A 172 1.50 -2.21 0.58
CA GLY A 172 1.90 -3.41 -0.15
C GLY A 172 1.75 -3.25 -1.66
N PHE A 173 0.70 -2.59 -2.14
CA PHE A 173 0.55 -2.29 -3.57
C PHE A 173 1.57 -1.25 -4.05
N GLU A 174 1.87 -0.24 -3.22
CA GLU A 174 2.92 0.74 -3.53
C GLU A 174 4.31 0.09 -3.58
N ALA A 175 4.57 -0.91 -2.73
CA ALA A 175 5.78 -1.72 -2.75
C ALA A 175 5.87 -2.56 -4.04
N LEU A 176 4.77 -3.16 -4.51
CA LEU A 176 4.72 -3.84 -5.82
C LEU A 176 5.06 -2.88 -6.97
N MET A 177 4.52 -1.65 -6.96
CA MET A 177 4.89 -0.61 -7.94
C MET A 177 6.37 -0.21 -7.86
N SER A 178 6.99 -0.37 -6.69
CA SER A 178 8.44 -0.21 -6.49
C SER A 178 9.25 -1.49 -6.78
N GLN A 179 8.62 -2.52 -7.36
CA GLN A 179 9.21 -3.82 -7.71
C GLN A 179 9.78 -4.58 -6.50
N LYS A 180 9.14 -4.43 -5.34
CA LYS A 180 9.50 -5.17 -4.13
C LYS A 180 8.76 -6.49 -4.05
N VAL A 181 9.38 -7.47 -3.40
CA VAL A 181 8.71 -8.70 -3.00
C VAL A 181 7.76 -8.35 -1.86
N VAL A 182 6.50 -8.80 -1.96
CA VAL A 182 5.45 -8.50 -0.99
C VAL A 182 4.79 -9.78 -0.51
N THR A 183 4.76 -9.99 0.80
CA THR A 183 4.02 -11.08 1.46
C THR A 183 2.78 -10.51 2.15
N CYS A 184 1.61 -11.10 1.87
CA CYS A 184 0.32 -10.68 2.41
C CYS A 184 -0.22 -11.68 3.44
N PHE A 185 -0.55 -11.20 4.64
CA PHE A 185 -1.19 -11.98 5.71
C PHE A 185 -2.68 -11.74 5.85
N GLY A 186 -3.20 -10.69 5.20
CA GLY A 186 -4.62 -10.48 4.98
C GLY A 186 -4.94 -10.52 3.48
N ALA A 187 -6.17 -10.13 3.16
CA ALA A 187 -6.76 -10.19 1.82
C ALA A 187 -6.97 -8.80 1.20
N PRO A 188 -5.92 -7.97 1.03
CA PRO A 188 -6.09 -6.72 0.31
C PRO A 188 -6.49 -6.98 -1.15
N PHE A 189 -7.00 -5.93 -1.81
CA PHE A 189 -7.50 -6.06 -3.19
C PHE A 189 -6.46 -6.65 -4.17
N TYR A 190 -5.18 -6.42 -3.90
CA TYR A 190 -4.05 -6.84 -4.75
C TYR A 190 -3.49 -8.24 -4.43
N ALA A 191 -3.88 -8.88 -3.32
CA ALA A 191 -3.51 -10.26 -3.01
C ALA A 191 -4.28 -11.26 -3.89
N GLY A 192 -3.75 -12.46 -4.12
CA GLY A 192 -4.42 -13.56 -4.81
C GLY A 192 -4.36 -13.52 -6.34
N TRP A 193 -3.63 -12.56 -6.92
CA TRP A 193 -3.52 -12.40 -8.38
C TRP A 193 -2.15 -12.82 -8.94
N GLY A 194 -1.34 -13.53 -8.14
CA GLY A 194 0.00 -14.00 -8.53
C GLY A 194 1.12 -12.95 -8.42
N LEU A 195 0.85 -11.78 -7.85
CA LEU A 195 1.82 -10.70 -7.64
C LEU A 195 2.45 -10.70 -6.24
N THR A 196 1.88 -11.46 -5.31
CA THR A 196 2.23 -11.48 -3.88
C THR A 196 2.43 -12.92 -3.40
N ASP A 197 3.23 -13.08 -2.34
CA ASP A 197 3.25 -14.30 -1.54
C ASP A 197 2.10 -14.23 -0.52
N ASP A 198 1.00 -14.93 -0.79
CA ASP A 198 -0.22 -14.86 0.02
C ASP A 198 -0.24 -15.96 1.09
N ARG A 199 -0.28 -15.58 2.36
CA ARG A 199 -0.38 -16.48 3.52
C ARG A 199 -1.83 -16.84 3.88
N ILE A 200 -2.75 -16.46 3.01
CA ILE A 200 -4.19 -16.71 3.13
C ILE A 200 -4.71 -17.36 1.85
N SER A 201 -5.76 -18.18 1.97
CA SER A 201 -6.37 -18.81 0.81
C SER A 201 -7.48 -17.93 0.22
N LEU A 202 -7.35 -17.59 -1.08
CA LEU A 202 -8.27 -16.70 -1.79
C LEU A 202 -8.94 -17.43 -2.96
N SER A 203 -9.91 -18.30 -2.67
CA SER A 203 -10.54 -19.20 -3.64
C SER A 203 -11.26 -18.52 -4.80
N ARG A 204 -11.74 -17.27 -4.63
CA ARG A 204 -12.41 -16.52 -5.71
C ARG A 204 -11.44 -15.87 -6.70
N LYS A 205 -10.16 -15.77 -6.37
CA LYS A 205 -9.14 -15.14 -7.22
C LYS A 205 -8.37 -16.22 -7.96
N ASN A 206 -8.72 -16.40 -9.23
CA ASN A 206 -8.26 -17.51 -10.07
C ASN A 206 -7.50 -17.05 -11.33
N LYS A 207 -7.17 -15.76 -11.42
CA LYS A 207 -6.37 -15.19 -12.51
C LYS A 207 -4.97 -14.85 -12.02
N ILE A 208 -4.02 -14.93 -12.95
CA ILE A 208 -2.69 -14.35 -12.78
C ILE A 208 -2.66 -13.06 -13.57
N LEU A 209 -2.25 -11.97 -12.94
CA LEU A 209 -2.17 -10.64 -13.56
C LEU A 209 -0.73 -10.15 -13.55
N SER A 210 -0.40 -9.32 -14.52
CA SER A 210 0.70 -8.36 -14.41
C SER A 210 0.33 -7.20 -13.48
N LEU A 211 1.35 -6.52 -12.96
CA LEU A 211 1.16 -5.33 -12.13
C LEU A 211 0.35 -4.26 -12.87
N GLU A 212 0.62 -4.10 -14.17
CA GLU A 212 -0.04 -3.13 -15.03
C GLU A 212 -1.53 -3.42 -15.22
N GLU A 213 -1.93 -4.69 -15.39
CA GLU A 213 -3.33 -5.08 -15.48
C GLU A 213 -4.09 -4.78 -14.19
N LEU A 214 -3.49 -5.13 -13.05
CA LEU A 214 -4.09 -4.83 -11.75
C LEU A 214 -4.15 -3.33 -11.48
N PHE A 215 -3.12 -2.58 -11.85
CA PHE A 215 -3.12 -1.12 -11.77
C PHE A 215 -4.21 -0.53 -12.66
N TYR A 216 -4.35 -0.97 -13.91
CA TYR A 216 -5.37 -0.45 -14.80
C TYR A 216 -6.77 -0.70 -14.23
N ALA A 217 -7.04 -1.91 -13.76
CA ALA A 217 -8.33 -2.23 -13.12
C ALA A 217 -8.61 -1.33 -11.92
N ALA A 218 -7.66 -1.20 -10.99
CA ALA A 218 -7.88 -0.49 -9.72
C ALA A 218 -7.85 1.04 -9.86
N TYR A 219 -6.90 1.57 -10.63
CA TYR A 219 -6.61 3.01 -10.72
C TYR A 219 -7.22 3.67 -11.97
N ILE A 220 -7.69 2.93 -12.96
CA ILE A 220 -8.27 3.54 -14.18
C ILE A 220 -9.75 3.20 -14.33
N ASP A 221 -10.12 1.92 -14.24
CA ASP A 221 -11.51 1.50 -14.43
C ASP A 221 -12.36 1.69 -13.17
N TYR A 222 -11.80 1.32 -12.01
CA TYR A 222 -12.52 1.31 -10.74
C TYR A 222 -12.49 2.66 -10.00
N SER A 223 -11.45 3.45 -10.21
CA SER A 223 -11.28 4.74 -9.54
C SER A 223 -11.91 5.89 -10.32
N HIS A 224 -12.53 6.83 -9.62
CA HIS A 224 -13.02 8.08 -10.22
C HIS A 224 -12.21 9.26 -9.72
N TYR A 225 -11.89 10.19 -10.62
CA TYR A 225 -11.04 11.34 -10.33
C TYR A 225 -11.76 12.66 -10.59
N ILE A 226 -11.43 13.66 -9.77
CA ILE A 226 -11.94 15.02 -9.90
C ILE A 226 -10.74 15.96 -9.94
N ASN A 227 -10.76 16.92 -10.87
CA ASN A 227 -9.82 18.03 -10.83
C ASN A 227 -10.31 19.03 -9.75
N PRO A 228 -9.54 19.25 -8.66
CA PRO A 228 -9.99 20.09 -7.55
C PRO A 228 -10.08 21.58 -7.90
N GLN A 229 -9.40 22.03 -8.96
CA GLN A 229 -9.44 23.42 -9.42
C GLN A 229 -10.64 23.68 -10.34
N LYS A 230 -10.98 22.70 -11.18
CA LYS A 230 -12.10 22.81 -12.14
C LYS A 230 -13.43 22.31 -11.59
N HIS A 231 -13.40 21.50 -10.52
CA HIS A 231 -14.56 20.78 -9.99
C HIS A 231 -15.24 19.87 -11.01
N GLU A 232 -14.46 19.32 -11.95
CA GLU A 232 -14.93 18.45 -13.03
C GLU A 232 -14.30 17.07 -12.93
N LYS A 233 -15.01 16.05 -13.46
CA LYS A 233 -14.46 14.70 -13.60
C LYS A 233 -13.25 14.75 -14.53
N CYS A 234 -12.16 14.10 -14.12
CA CYS A 234 -10.96 14.00 -14.93
C CYS A 234 -10.46 12.55 -15.02
N GLN A 235 -9.43 12.34 -15.84
CA GLN A 235 -8.70 11.08 -15.91
C GLN A 235 -7.54 11.07 -14.89
N ILE A 236 -7.02 9.89 -14.57
CA ILE A 236 -5.92 9.73 -13.60
C ILE A 236 -4.70 10.61 -13.95
N GLU A 237 -4.39 10.79 -15.23
CA GLU A 237 -3.24 11.58 -15.67
C GLU A 237 -3.34 13.06 -15.24
N GLU A 238 -4.55 13.62 -15.30
CA GLU A 238 -4.81 14.98 -14.85
C GLU A 238 -4.78 15.05 -13.32
N ALA A 239 -5.34 14.07 -12.61
CA ALA A 239 -5.26 14.00 -11.15
C ALA A 239 -3.81 13.92 -10.65
N ILE A 240 -2.98 13.10 -11.28
CA ILE A 240 -1.53 13.00 -11.02
C ILE A 240 -0.85 14.37 -11.24
N ASN A 241 -1.15 15.04 -12.35
CA ASN A 241 -0.60 16.37 -12.63
C ASN A 241 -1.00 17.41 -11.57
N CYS A 242 -2.27 17.42 -11.15
CA CYS A 242 -2.75 18.30 -10.10
C CYS A 242 -2.01 18.06 -8.78
N LEU A 243 -1.84 16.79 -8.38
CA LEU A 243 -1.10 16.45 -7.15
C LEU A 243 0.36 16.91 -7.20
N ILE A 244 1.03 16.74 -8.34
CA ILE A 244 2.41 17.21 -8.53
C ILE A 244 2.48 18.73 -8.41
N ALA A 245 1.57 19.45 -9.08
CA ALA A 245 1.53 20.90 -9.05
C ALA A 245 1.26 21.44 -7.64
N MET A 246 0.31 20.83 -6.91
CA MET A 246 -0.02 21.22 -5.53
C MET A 246 1.17 21.05 -4.59
N ARG A 247 1.85 19.90 -4.64
CA ARG A 247 3.02 19.66 -3.78
C ARG A 247 4.17 20.64 -4.06
N ASN A 248 4.37 21.04 -5.32
CA ASN A 248 5.38 22.04 -5.68
C ASN A 248 4.98 23.46 -5.26
N SER A 249 3.70 23.73 -5.02
CA SER A 249 3.19 25.06 -4.62
C SER A 249 3.12 25.25 -3.11
N GLU A 250 3.22 24.15 -2.34
CA GLU A 250 3.27 24.15 -0.88
C GLU A 250 4.72 24.27 -0.32
N ILE A 251 5.72 24.32 -1.21
CA ILE A 251 7.15 24.57 -0.92
C ILE A 251 7.43 26.05 -1.15
#